data_AF-A0A534TSG2-F1
#
_entry.id   AF-A0A534TSG2-F1
#
_cell.length_a   1.000
_cell.length_b   1.000
_cell.length_c   1.000
_cell.angle_alpha   90.00
_cell.angle_beta   90.00
_cell.angle_gamma   90.00
#
_symmetry.space_group_name_H-M   'P 1'
#
loop_
_entity.id
_entity.type
_entity.pdbx_description
1 polymer ?
#
loop_
_entity_poly.entity_id
_entity_poly.type
_entity_poly.pdbx_seq_one_letter_code
_entity_poly.pdbx_strand_id
1 'polypeptide(L)'
;MRTAGYVVVNCVLSHEVVVLPVDARGVPRREAAVRIAQNGPFWAIDAVEVADGLLLAMGGVEDHPLDRRQGSFGYIDSFAYVYRVSGTPPTAQRVVALNASALGVVTPKVVSLSADGGRVHVRLVGYGDVNVAELDWTSPHVTRKGTWQPPAVVTHPLVPGSVMEARLDDGRAVLADPLLDAWVVDEGRHERVVPVADAGAVAARSLESRVGEALLFTTLIAPWNRTKGSVSRFTCETCHFEGYVDGRVHDPGRGDVRVTTRPLLGLFNNRPHFSRALDPDLTAMVHNEFRVAGLRSRHDPWFAIGTAQAPWLAYLGVGPEPLSPEMLRRALMVFLMEFTHRPNPAVLGRSVWSAEERRGAEIFRDGCEHCHEARLVTDRPDSRVPFGEWERLTMTRQGPIVWARDTYEKTGVVPYVHEAGTRVPSLRRLYKKRPYFTNGSAADLDDVLRRAYVSHGSFLHETATPGSLDGASRAALRAFLDLL
;
A
#
# COMPACT_ATOMS: atom_id res chain seq x y z
N MET A 1 5.14 -16.67 6.26
CA MET A 1 4.82 -18.08 5.99
C MET A 1 5.89 -18.99 6.60
N ARG A 2 5.61 -20.29 6.73
CA ARG A 2 6.54 -21.27 7.31
C ARG A 2 6.62 -22.51 6.42
N THR A 3 7.83 -23.01 6.23
CA THR A 3 8.14 -24.33 5.65
C THR A 3 8.71 -25.24 6.75
N ALA A 4 9.23 -26.42 6.40
CA ALA A 4 9.82 -27.34 7.37
C ALA A 4 11.08 -26.74 8.03
N GLY A 5 11.99 -26.21 7.21
CA GLY A 5 13.29 -25.66 7.58
C GLY A 5 13.36 -24.13 7.68
N TYR A 6 12.32 -23.38 7.29
CA TYR A 6 12.39 -21.92 7.22
C TYR A 6 11.13 -21.19 7.69
N VAL A 7 11.32 -19.97 8.18
CA VAL A 7 10.29 -18.94 8.32
C VAL A 7 10.63 -17.79 7.36
N VAL A 8 9.65 -17.42 6.54
CA VAL A 8 9.78 -16.32 5.57
C VAL A 8 8.85 -15.18 5.98
N VAL A 9 9.40 -13.98 6.12
CA VAL A 9 8.70 -12.77 6.57
C VAL A 9 8.73 -11.73 5.46
N ASN A 10 7.56 -11.27 5.01
CA ASN A 10 7.41 -10.15 4.08
C ASN A 10 7.31 -8.83 4.87
N CYS A 11 8.33 -7.99 4.79
CA CYS A 11 8.38 -6.67 5.41
C CYS A 11 8.03 -5.59 4.37
N VAL A 12 6.74 -5.50 4.01
CA VAL A 12 6.23 -4.65 2.90
C VAL A 12 6.74 -3.21 2.96
N LEU A 13 6.69 -2.55 4.12
CA LEU A 13 7.11 -1.14 4.25
C LEU A 13 8.63 -0.92 4.24
N SER A 14 9.40 -1.97 4.53
CA SER A 14 10.87 -1.94 4.49
C SER A 14 11.42 -2.47 3.16
N HIS A 15 10.53 -2.90 2.25
CA HIS A 15 10.89 -3.49 0.95
C HIS A 15 11.81 -4.70 1.08
N GLU A 16 11.63 -5.47 2.15
CA GLU A 16 12.49 -6.61 2.49
C GLU A 16 11.71 -7.90 2.65
N VAL A 17 12.34 -9.00 2.25
CA VAL A 17 11.95 -10.36 2.63
C VAL A 17 13.05 -10.97 3.46
N VAL A 18 12.69 -11.44 4.65
CA VAL A 18 13.64 -12.06 5.58
C VAL A 18 13.37 -13.57 5.64
N VAL A 19 14.38 -14.35 5.28
CA VAL A 19 14.37 -15.81 5.35
C VAL A 19 15.18 -16.24 6.57
N LEU A 20 14.53 -16.93 7.50
CA LEU A 20 15.11 -17.38 8.76
C LEU A 20 15.11 -18.92 8.78
N PRO A 21 16.27 -19.58 8.77
CA PRO A 21 16.35 -21.01 9.07
C PRO A 21 15.78 -21.29 10.45
N VAL A 22 15.18 -22.46 10.65
CA VAL A 22 14.67 -22.88 11.96
C VAL A 22 15.56 -23.96 12.59
N ASP A 23 15.51 -24.06 13.92
CA ASP A 23 16.10 -25.19 14.65
C ASP A 23 15.19 -26.43 14.63
N ALA A 24 15.65 -27.52 15.26
CA ALA A 24 14.87 -28.76 15.35
C ALA A 24 13.53 -28.60 16.09
N ARG A 25 13.34 -27.51 16.84
CA ARG A 25 12.08 -27.16 17.51
C ARG A 25 11.22 -26.21 16.67
N GLY A 26 11.70 -25.79 15.50
CA GLY A 26 11.02 -24.83 14.64
C GLY A 26 11.19 -23.38 15.05
N VAL A 27 12.17 -23.05 15.90
CA VAL A 27 12.45 -21.68 16.34
C VAL A 27 13.34 -20.98 15.31
N PRO A 28 12.98 -19.77 14.83
CA PRO A 28 13.79 -19.03 13.87
C PRO A 28 15.16 -18.61 14.43
N ARG A 29 16.22 -18.87 13.66
CA ARG A 29 17.61 -18.49 13.96
C ARG A 29 17.96 -17.16 13.30
N ARG A 30 18.07 -16.09 14.10
CA ARG A 30 18.25 -14.72 13.60
C ARG A 30 19.65 -14.47 13.06
N GLU A 31 20.64 -15.16 13.60
CA GLU A 31 22.04 -15.09 13.22
C GLU A 31 22.32 -15.62 11.80
N ALA A 32 21.42 -16.45 11.28
CA ALA A 32 21.49 -17.02 9.93
C ALA A 32 20.45 -16.41 8.97
N ALA A 33 19.91 -15.24 9.30
CA ALA A 33 18.89 -14.57 8.48
C ALA A 33 19.46 -14.13 7.13
N VAL A 34 18.74 -14.46 6.05
CA VAL A 34 19.01 -13.90 4.72
C VAL A 34 17.99 -12.81 4.44
N ARG A 35 18.47 -11.64 4.01
CA ARG A 35 17.63 -10.49 3.66
C ARG A 35 17.67 -10.25 2.16
N ILE A 36 16.50 -10.16 1.56
CA ILE A 36 16.31 -9.79 0.16
C ILE A 36 15.64 -8.42 0.16
N ALA A 37 16.38 -7.38 -0.24
CA ALA A 37 15.87 -6.02 -0.34
C ALA A 37 15.65 -5.61 -1.80
N GLN A 38 14.71 -4.70 -2.04
CA GLN A 38 14.46 -4.08 -3.34
C GLN A 38 13.99 -2.62 -3.16
N ASN A 39 13.79 -1.88 -4.25
CA ASN A 39 13.36 -0.48 -4.21
C ASN A 39 11.86 -0.27 -3.89
N GLY A 40 11.04 -1.32 -3.82
CA GLY A 40 9.61 -1.22 -3.55
C GLY A 40 9.00 -2.45 -2.87
N PRO A 41 7.69 -2.47 -2.61
CA PRO A 41 7.08 -3.58 -1.88
C PRO A 41 6.96 -4.87 -2.69
N PHE A 42 7.09 -6.01 -1.99
CA PHE A 42 6.52 -7.28 -2.40
C PHE A 42 5.11 -7.40 -1.81
N TRP A 43 4.13 -7.75 -2.61
CA TRP A 43 2.74 -7.90 -2.19
C TRP A 43 2.40 -9.34 -1.83
N ALA A 44 3.05 -10.30 -2.47
CA ALA A 44 2.82 -11.73 -2.26
C ALA A 44 4.13 -12.51 -2.36
N ILE A 45 4.18 -13.61 -1.60
CA ILE A 45 5.34 -14.51 -1.54
C ILE A 45 4.82 -15.93 -1.40
N ASP A 46 5.43 -16.84 -2.13
CA ASP A 46 5.33 -18.28 -1.87
C ASP A 46 6.74 -18.91 -1.87
N ALA A 47 6.89 -20.03 -1.18
CA ALA A 47 8.18 -20.66 -0.98
C ALA A 47 8.08 -22.19 -0.91
N VAL A 48 9.00 -22.87 -1.57
CA VAL A 48 9.09 -24.33 -1.59
C VAL A 48 10.52 -24.77 -1.30
N GLU A 49 10.66 -25.76 -0.42
CA GLU A 49 11.96 -26.39 -0.15
C GLU A 49 12.35 -27.30 -1.31
N VAL A 50 13.63 -27.22 -1.67
CA VAL A 50 14.27 -28.06 -2.69
C VAL A 50 15.53 -28.68 -2.09
N ALA A 51 16.09 -29.70 -2.75
CA ALA A 51 17.21 -30.48 -2.20
C ALA A 51 18.37 -29.63 -1.65
N ASP A 52 18.67 -28.49 -2.28
CA ASP A 52 19.79 -27.62 -1.91
C ASP A 52 19.37 -26.33 -1.17
N GLY A 53 18.14 -26.23 -0.65
CA GLY A 53 17.67 -25.08 0.11
C GLY A 53 16.23 -24.68 -0.18
N LEU A 54 15.99 -23.39 -0.46
CA LEU A 54 14.66 -22.82 -0.61
C LEU A 54 14.53 -22.07 -1.94
N LEU A 55 13.44 -22.29 -2.67
CA LEU A 55 13.00 -21.40 -3.74
C LEU A 55 11.92 -20.47 -3.20
N LEU A 56 12.00 -19.19 -3.56
CA LEU A 56 10.98 -18.19 -3.25
C LEU A 56 10.49 -17.57 -4.55
N ALA A 57 9.18 -17.49 -4.73
CA ALA A 57 8.54 -16.70 -5.77
C ALA A 57 7.87 -15.49 -5.10
N MET A 58 8.05 -14.32 -5.68
CA MET A 58 7.55 -13.07 -5.13
C MET A 58 6.91 -12.21 -6.21
N GLY A 59 5.74 -11.67 -5.89
CA GLY A 59 5.02 -10.70 -6.71
C GLY A 59 5.15 -9.33 -6.06
N GLY A 60 5.57 -8.33 -6.82
CA GLY A 60 5.81 -6.99 -6.29
C GLY A 60 5.90 -5.96 -7.40
N VAL A 61 6.42 -4.79 -7.05
CA VAL A 61 6.75 -3.74 -8.02
C VAL A 61 8.18 -3.92 -8.55
N GLU A 62 8.45 -3.35 -9.71
CA GLU A 62 9.79 -3.24 -10.28
C GLU A 62 10.82 -2.76 -9.25
N ASP A 63 11.96 -3.44 -9.20
CA ASP A 63 13.13 -3.10 -8.40
C ASP A 63 13.88 -1.89 -9.00
N HIS A 64 13.20 -0.76 -8.99
CA HIS A 64 13.69 0.53 -9.47
C HIS A 64 13.09 1.66 -8.62
N PRO A 65 13.84 2.74 -8.34
CA PRO A 65 13.29 3.89 -7.65
C PRO A 65 12.06 4.47 -8.36
N LEU A 66 11.02 4.81 -7.58
CA LEU A 66 9.86 5.54 -8.09
C LEU A 66 10.28 6.94 -8.56
N ASP A 67 10.06 7.22 -9.84
CA ASP A 67 10.44 8.48 -10.48
C ASP A 67 9.21 9.20 -11.04
N ARG A 68 9.02 10.47 -10.64
CA ARG A 68 7.94 11.35 -11.12
C ARG A 68 8.45 12.61 -11.79
N ARG A 69 9.76 12.74 -12.08
CA ARG A 69 10.37 13.93 -12.71
C ARG A 69 9.72 14.29 -14.05
N GLN A 70 9.13 13.31 -14.70
CA GLN A 70 8.49 13.43 -16.00
C GLN A 70 6.97 13.71 -15.92
N GLY A 71 6.45 13.95 -14.71
CA GLY A 71 5.05 14.24 -14.45
C GLY A 71 4.13 13.02 -14.45
N SER A 72 4.60 11.86 -14.91
CA SER A 72 3.90 10.57 -14.87
C SER A 72 4.47 9.65 -13.79
N PHE A 73 3.81 8.53 -13.52
CA PHE A 73 4.35 7.48 -12.66
C PHE A 73 5.20 6.51 -13.50
N GLY A 74 6.52 6.59 -13.35
CA GLY A 74 7.45 5.69 -14.03
C GLY A 74 8.04 4.64 -13.10
N TYR A 75 8.45 3.51 -13.70
CA TYR A 75 9.14 2.41 -13.05
C TYR A 75 8.35 1.77 -11.91
N ILE A 76 7.05 1.62 -12.12
CA ILE A 76 6.13 0.99 -11.19
C ILE A 76 5.29 -0.11 -11.84
N ASP A 77 5.84 -0.74 -12.88
CA ASP A 77 5.27 -1.98 -13.40
C ASP A 77 5.32 -3.07 -12.32
N SER A 78 4.40 -4.02 -12.43
CA SER A 78 4.40 -5.21 -11.59
C SER A 78 5.41 -6.21 -12.10
N PHE A 79 6.16 -6.82 -11.19
CA PHE A 79 7.18 -7.81 -11.47
C PHE A 79 6.98 -9.08 -10.67
N ALA A 80 7.41 -10.19 -11.26
CA ALA A 80 7.58 -11.47 -10.60
C ALA A 80 9.07 -11.81 -10.50
N TYR A 81 9.48 -12.24 -9.32
CA TYR A 81 10.85 -12.59 -9.01
C TYR A 81 10.91 -14.01 -8.47
N VAL A 82 11.97 -14.74 -8.85
CA VAL A 82 12.31 -16.03 -8.21
C VAL A 82 13.71 -15.93 -7.65
N TYR A 83 13.85 -16.32 -6.38
CA TYR A 83 15.11 -16.37 -5.67
C TYR A 83 15.40 -17.79 -5.21
N ARG A 84 16.68 -18.16 -5.24
CA ARG A 84 17.20 -19.37 -4.61
C ARG A 84 17.96 -18.96 -3.35
N VAL A 85 17.61 -19.55 -2.21
CA VAL A 85 18.36 -19.43 -0.96
C VAL A 85 19.04 -20.76 -0.68
N SER A 86 20.38 -20.75 -0.63
CA SER A 86 21.18 -21.96 -0.45
C SER A 86 22.54 -21.67 0.19
N GLY A 87 23.25 -22.74 0.58
CA GLY A 87 24.61 -22.66 1.13
C GLY A 87 24.69 -22.59 2.66
N THR A 88 25.91 -22.58 3.17
CA THR A 88 26.21 -22.41 4.60
C THR A 88 27.45 -21.52 4.76
N PRO A 89 27.29 -20.25 5.19
CA PRO A 89 26.03 -19.58 5.55
C PRO A 89 25.08 -19.41 4.34
N PRO A 90 23.76 -19.34 4.58
CA PRO A 90 22.79 -19.22 3.48
C PRO A 90 22.90 -17.86 2.78
N THR A 91 22.74 -17.87 1.46
CA THR A 91 22.76 -16.67 0.61
C THR A 91 21.58 -16.70 -0.36
N ALA A 92 21.05 -15.53 -0.74
CA ALA A 92 19.98 -15.39 -1.71
C ALA A 92 20.52 -14.97 -3.09
N GLN A 93 20.16 -15.71 -4.13
CA GLN A 93 20.43 -15.36 -5.52
C GLN A 93 19.12 -15.16 -6.27
N ARG A 94 18.94 -13.97 -6.88
CA ARG A 94 17.85 -13.73 -7.83
C ARG A 94 18.12 -14.51 -9.12
N VAL A 95 17.26 -15.47 -9.45
CA VAL A 95 17.38 -16.31 -10.66
C VAL A 95 16.36 -15.94 -11.73
N VAL A 96 15.25 -15.27 -11.38
CA VAL A 96 14.25 -14.75 -12.32
C VAL A 96 13.86 -13.33 -11.95
N ALA A 97 13.70 -12.48 -12.96
CA ALA A 97 13.03 -11.18 -12.89
C ALA A 97 12.21 -11.00 -14.18
N LEU A 98 10.89 -10.91 -14.05
CA LEU A 98 9.95 -10.87 -15.18
C LEU A 98 8.95 -9.73 -14.99
N ASN A 99 8.72 -8.92 -16.02
CA ASN A 99 7.68 -7.88 -16.00
C ASN A 99 6.30 -8.55 -16.11
N ALA A 100 5.61 -8.68 -14.98
CA ALA A 100 4.29 -9.29 -14.88
C ALA A 100 3.21 -8.39 -15.53
N SER A 101 3.36 -7.07 -15.45
CA SER A 101 2.46 -6.14 -16.15
C SER A 101 2.43 -6.38 -17.67
N ALA A 102 3.55 -6.81 -18.27
CA ALA A 102 3.63 -7.14 -19.69
C ALA A 102 2.86 -8.42 -20.05
N LEU A 103 2.55 -9.25 -19.06
CA LEU A 103 1.69 -10.45 -19.18
C LEU A 103 0.23 -10.15 -18.84
N GLY A 104 -0.10 -8.89 -18.53
CA GLY A 104 -1.43 -8.49 -18.08
C GLY A 104 -1.71 -8.84 -16.61
N VAL A 105 -0.67 -9.05 -15.80
CA VAL A 105 -0.79 -9.27 -14.36
C VAL A 105 -0.28 -8.03 -13.62
N VAL A 106 -1.21 -7.22 -13.10
CA VAL A 106 -0.90 -5.99 -12.37
C VAL A 106 -1.27 -6.16 -10.90
N THR A 107 -0.37 -5.75 -10.00
CA THR A 107 -0.46 -5.96 -8.55
C THR A 107 -0.62 -7.46 -8.21
N PRO A 108 0.38 -8.32 -8.52
CA PRO A 108 0.35 -9.76 -8.23
C PRO A 108 0.26 -10.01 -6.72
N LYS A 109 -0.97 -10.23 -6.24
CA LYS A 109 -1.28 -10.53 -4.83
C LYS A 109 -1.47 -12.02 -4.58
N VAL A 110 -1.64 -12.81 -5.64
CA VAL A 110 -1.58 -14.27 -5.56
C VAL A 110 -0.35 -14.73 -6.32
N VAL A 111 0.52 -15.42 -5.59
CA VAL A 111 1.70 -16.09 -6.12
C VAL A 111 1.66 -17.49 -5.57
N SER A 112 1.70 -18.49 -6.46
CA SER A 112 1.79 -19.90 -6.09
C SER A 112 3.01 -20.50 -6.75
N LEU A 113 3.83 -21.20 -5.98
CA LEU A 113 5.08 -21.80 -6.40
C LEU A 113 5.03 -23.30 -6.13
N SER A 114 5.39 -24.09 -7.14
CA SER A 114 5.64 -25.51 -6.99
C SER A 114 6.94 -25.90 -7.67
N ALA A 115 7.61 -26.90 -7.11
CA ALA A 115 8.82 -27.48 -7.66
C ALA A 115 8.80 -29.00 -7.47
N ASP A 116 8.75 -29.76 -8.56
CA ASP A 116 8.73 -31.22 -8.55
C ASP A 116 9.36 -31.80 -9.82
N GLY A 117 10.08 -32.91 -9.70
CA GLY A 117 10.59 -33.66 -10.86
C GLY A 117 11.47 -32.85 -11.82
N GLY A 118 12.19 -31.85 -11.32
CA GLY A 118 12.98 -30.93 -12.15
C GLY A 118 12.16 -29.86 -12.87
N ARG A 119 10.86 -29.75 -12.60
CA ARG A 119 9.99 -28.66 -13.06
C ARG A 119 9.79 -27.64 -11.95
N VAL A 120 9.74 -26.37 -12.32
CA VAL A 120 9.33 -25.27 -11.45
C VAL A 120 8.18 -24.55 -12.14
N HIS A 121 7.07 -24.39 -11.43
CA HIS A 121 5.89 -23.69 -11.91
C HIS A 121 5.55 -22.54 -10.96
N VAL A 122 5.35 -21.36 -11.54
CA VAL A 122 4.89 -20.16 -10.83
C VAL A 122 3.60 -19.68 -11.47
N ARG A 123 2.57 -19.55 -10.66
CA ARG A 123 1.31 -18.92 -11.05
C ARG A 123 1.17 -17.56 -10.42
N LEU A 124 0.71 -16.60 -11.21
CA LEU A 124 0.52 -15.21 -10.81
C LEU A 124 -0.91 -14.78 -11.11
N VAL A 125 -1.59 -14.20 -10.12
CA VAL A 125 -2.87 -13.52 -10.31
C VAL A 125 -2.78 -12.11 -9.76
N GLY A 126 -3.18 -11.16 -10.61
CA GLY A 126 -3.15 -9.73 -10.30
C GLY A 126 -4.45 -9.29 -9.66
N TYR A 127 -4.36 -8.37 -8.69
CA TYR A 127 -5.55 -7.66 -8.23
C TYR A 127 -6.04 -6.67 -9.30
N GLY A 128 -5.12 -6.04 -10.03
CA GLY A 128 -5.42 -4.84 -10.80
C GLY A 128 -5.85 -5.06 -12.24
N ASP A 129 -5.90 -6.31 -12.70
CA ASP A 129 -6.04 -6.64 -14.12
C ASP A 129 -6.71 -8.01 -14.32
N VAL A 130 -7.00 -8.34 -15.58
CA VAL A 130 -7.91 -9.43 -15.96
C VAL A 130 -7.21 -10.73 -16.38
N ASN A 131 -5.91 -10.90 -16.14
CA ASN A 131 -5.20 -12.11 -16.54
C ASN A 131 -4.63 -12.88 -15.35
N VAL A 132 -4.57 -14.19 -15.57
CA VAL A 132 -3.65 -15.10 -14.89
C VAL A 132 -2.43 -15.30 -15.79
N ALA A 133 -1.24 -15.43 -15.18
CA ALA A 133 -0.05 -15.91 -15.87
C ALA A 133 0.51 -17.16 -15.19
N GLU A 134 0.78 -18.17 -16.00
CA GLU A 134 1.44 -19.42 -15.61
C GLU A 134 2.82 -19.49 -16.26
N LEU A 135 3.85 -19.71 -15.44
CA LEU A 135 5.25 -19.69 -15.82
C LEU A 135 5.86 -21.06 -15.51
N ASP A 136 6.28 -21.77 -16.55
CA ASP A 136 6.83 -23.12 -16.44
C ASP A 136 8.30 -23.16 -16.87
N TRP A 137 9.14 -23.70 -15.99
CA TRP A 137 10.51 -24.10 -16.30
C TRP A 137 10.64 -25.61 -16.23
N THR A 138 11.08 -26.23 -17.32
CA THR A 138 11.54 -27.62 -17.31
C THR A 138 13.06 -27.63 -17.20
N SER A 139 13.58 -28.30 -16.17
CA SER A 139 15.01 -28.35 -15.83
C SER A 139 15.65 -26.95 -15.78
N PRO A 140 15.20 -26.06 -14.87
CA PRO A 140 15.76 -24.73 -14.72
C PRO A 140 17.26 -24.81 -14.43
N HIS A 141 18.05 -24.03 -15.16
CA HIS A 141 19.49 -23.96 -14.96
C HIS A 141 19.96 -22.51 -15.06
N VAL A 142 20.97 -22.16 -14.28
CA VAL A 142 21.55 -20.82 -14.30
C VAL A 142 22.36 -20.66 -15.58
N THR A 143 21.95 -19.71 -16.41
CA THR A 143 22.66 -19.33 -17.63
C THR A 143 23.93 -18.54 -17.28
N ARG A 144 24.76 -18.25 -18.29
CA ARG A 144 25.96 -17.39 -18.11
C ARG A 144 25.65 -15.99 -17.56
N LYS A 145 24.40 -15.54 -17.64
CA LYS A 145 23.95 -14.23 -17.11
C LYS A 145 23.58 -14.28 -15.62
N GLY A 146 23.72 -15.43 -14.96
CA GLY A 146 23.35 -15.59 -13.55
C GLY A 146 21.85 -15.76 -13.29
N THR A 147 21.04 -15.84 -14.33
CA THR A 147 19.58 -16.05 -14.29
C THR A 147 19.20 -17.35 -14.97
N TRP A 148 18.01 -17.86 -14.69
CA TRP A 148 17.42 -18.96 -15.46
C TRP A 148 17.10 -18.56 -16.90
N GLN A 149 16.90 -19.57 -17.75
CA GLN A 149 16.31 -19.40 -19.07
C GLN A 149 14.89 -18.81 -18.97
N PRO A 150 14.36 -18.18 -20.04
CA PRO A 150 12.96 -17.76 -20.06
C PRO A 150 12.00 -18.95 -19.84
N PRO A 151 10.90 -18.75 -19.09
CA PRO A 151 9.86 -19.77 -18.93
C PRO A 151 9.03 -19.97 -20.20
N ALA A 152 8.36 -21.11 -20.30
CA ALA A 152 7.13 -21.20 -21.08
C ALA A 152 6.05 -20.39 -20.35
N VAL A 153 5.34 -19.53 -21.09
CA VAL A 153 4.33 -18.62 -20.52
C VAL A 153 2.98 -18.95 -21.14
N VAL A 154 1.99 -19.18 -20.28
CA VAL A 154 0.58 -19.28 -20.67
C VAL A 154 -0.19 -18.21 -19.90
N THR A 155 -1.06 -17.49 -20.61
CA THR A 155 -1.96 -16.50 -20.00
C THR A 155 -3.38 -16.75 -20.44
N HIS A 156 -4.33 -16.60 -19.52
CA HIS A 156 -5.75 -16.66 -19.81
C HIS A 156 -6.54 -15.61 -19.02
N PRO A 157 -7.72 -15.20 -19.53
CA PRO A 157 -8.57 -14.25 -18.84
C PRO A 157 -9.13 -14.77 -17.51
N LEU A 158 -9.36 -13.85 -16.58
CA LEU A 158 -10.07 -13.96 -15.31
C LEU A 158 -10.73 -12.60 -15.03
N VAL A 159 -10.86 -12.21 -13.77
CA VAL A 159 -11.37 -10.93 -13.29
C VAL A 159 -10.37 -10.29 -12.33
N PRO A 160 -10.35 -8.96 -12.20
CA PRO A 160 -9.52 -8.29 -11.21
C PRO A 160 -10.13 -8.45 -9.82
N GLY A 161 -9.30 -8.29 -8.79
CA GLY A 161 -9.73 -8.24 -7.39
C GLY A 161 -9.23 -9.39 -6.52
N SER A 162 -8.61 -10.41 -7.10
CA SER A 162 -8.19 -11.60 -6.35
C SER A 162 -7.02 -11.32 -5.39
N VAL A 163 -7.14 -11.77 -4.14
CA VAL A 163 -6.13 -11.56 -3.07
C VAL A 163 -5.54 -12.85 -2.49
N MET A 164 -6.20 -13.98 -2.69
CA MET A 164 -5.77 -15.27 -2.15
C MET A 164 -6.37 -16.39 -3.00
N GLU A 165 -5.64 -17.51 -3.16
CA GLU A 165 -6.16 -18.71 -3.82
C GLU A 165 -6.13 -19.93 -2.89
N ALA A 166 -7.02 -20.86 -3.17
CA ALA A 166 -6.99 -22.23 -2.66
C ALA A 166 -7.25 -23.20 -3.83
N ARG A 167 -6.76 -24.43 -3.70
CA ARG A 167 -7.03 -25.51 -4.67
C ARG A 167 -8.13 -26.42 -4.17
N LEU A 168 -9.07 -26.75 -5.05
CA LEU A 168 -10.06 -27.78 -4.84
C LEU A 168 -9.45 -29.16 -5.13
N ASP A 169 -10.12 -30.22 -4.65
CA ASP A 169 -9.69 -31.61 -4.87
C ASP A 169 -9.65 -32.00 -6.37
N ASP A 170 -10.44 -31.30 -7.20
CA ASP A 170 -10.45 -31.48 -8.66
C ASP A 170 -9.37 -30.67 -9.39
N GLY A 171 -8.49 -29.98 -8.66
CA GLY A 171 -7.37 -29.20 -9.18
C GLY A 171 -7.71 -27.75 -9.56
N ARG A 172 -9.00 -27.36 -9.59
CA ARG A 172 -9.39 -25.98 -9.87
C ARG A 172 -8.93 -25.03 -8.76
N ALA A 173 -8.66 -23.78 -9.14
CA ALA A 173 -8.39 -22.71 -8.19
C ALA A 173 -9.68 -21.98 -7.82
N VAL A 174 -9.85 -21.69 -6.53
CA VAL A 174 -10.87 -20.77 -6.02
C VAL A 174 -10.16 -19.60 -5.39
N LEU A 175 -10.55 -18.40 -5.77
CA LEU A 175 -9.94 -17.15 -5.35
C LEU A 175 -10.93 -16.32 -4.53
N ALA A 176 -10.42 -15.72 -3.46
CA ALA A 176 -11.13 -14.70 -2.70
C ALA A 176 -11.03 -13.37 -3.44
N ASP A 177 -12.18 -12.78 -3.79
CA ASP A 177 -12.25 -11.54 -4.55
C ASP A 177 -13.05 -10.45 -3.80
N PRO A 178 -12.38 -9.64 -2.97
CA PRO A 178 -13.01 -8.52 -2.26
C PRO A 178 -13.47 -7.37 -3.17
N LEU A 179 -12.95 -7.25 -4.40
CA LEU A 179 -13.42 -6.20 -5.31
C LEU A 179 -14.85 -6.49 -5.76
N LEU A 180 -15.11 -7.75 -6.12
CA LEU A 180 -16.41 -8.22 -6.59
C LEU A 180 -17.35 -8.66 -5.46
N ASP A 181 -16.86 -8.74 -4.22
CA ASP A 181 -17.54 -9.40 -3.09
C ASP A 181 -17.93 -10.84 -3.44
N ALA A 182 -16.98 -11.62 -3.96
CA ALA A 182 -17.25 -12.93 -4.55
C ALA A 182 -16.15 -13.97 -4.29
N TRP A 183 -16.53 -15.24 -4.44
CA TRP A 183 -15.58 -16.30 -4.78
C TRP A 183 -15.47 -16.40 -6.29
N VAL A 184 -14.25 -16.46 -6.81
CA VAL A 184 -13.98 -16.65 -8.24
C VAL A 184 -13.40 -18.04 -8.44
N VAL A 185 -14.06 -18.87 -9.25
CA VAL A 185 -13.54 -20.18 -9.65
C VAL A 185 -12.86 -20.05 -10.99
N ASP A 186 -11.57 -20.38 -11.07
CA ASP A 186 -10.84 -20.43 -12.34
C ASP A 186 -11.09 -21.79 -13.01
N GLU A 187 -11.81 -21.76 -14.14
CA GLU A 187 -12.08 -22.94 -14.97
C GLU A 187 -11.09 -23.04 -16.15
N GLY A 188 -9.96 -22.34 -16.06
CA GLY A 188 -8.79 -22.39 -16.94
C GLY A 188 -8.92 -21.61 -18.24
N ARG A 189 -10.14 -21.48 -18.78
CA ARG A 189 -10.43 -20.66 -19.97
C ARG A 189 -11.44 -19.55 -19.72
N HIS A 190 -12.17 -19.65 -18.62
CA HIS A 190 -13.16 -18.70 -18.18
C HIS A 190 -13.28 -18.80 -16.66
N GLU A 191 -13.84 -17.76 -16.07
CA GLU A 191 -14.14 -17.68 -14.66
C GLU A 191 -15.61 -17.96 -14.37
N ARG A 192 -15.87 -18.47 -13.16
CA ARG A 192 -17.20 -18.46 -12.57
C ARG A 192 -17.19 -17.62 -11.29
N VAL A 193 -17.89 -16.48 -11.34
CA VAL A 193 -18.03 -15.56 -10.20
C VAL A 193 -19.25 -15.96 -9.37
N VAL A 194 -19.04 -16.23 -8.09
CA VAL A 194 -20.06 -16.61 -7.12
C VAL A 194 -20.13 -15.52 -6.04
N PRO A 195 -21.12 -14.61 -6.12
CA PRO A 195 -21.27 -13.54 -5.14
C PRO A 195 -21.42 -14.07 -3.72
N VAL A 196 -20.81 -13.36 -2.77
CA VAL A 196 -20.91 -13.63 -1.34
C VAL A 196 -21.75 -12.53 -0.72
N ALA A 197 -22.85 -12.92 -0.06
CA ALA A 197 -23.63 -11.95 0.71
C ALA A 197 -22.86 -11.53 1.97
N ASP A 198 -22.67 -10.23 2.17
CA ASP A 198 -22.19 -9.71 3.44
C ASP A 198 -23.33 -9.76 4.46
N ALA A 199 -23.37 -10.84 5.25
CA ALA A 199 -24.40 -11.09 6.26
C ALA A 199 -24.50 -10.01 7.36
N GLY A 200 -23.55 -9.06 7.41
CA GLY A 200 -23.54 -7.94 8.37
C GLY A 200 -23.66 -6.55 7.74
N ALA A 201 -23.74 -6.42 6.41
CA ALA A 201 -23.86 -5.11 5.76
C ALA A 201 -25.27 -4.52 5.98
N VAL A 202 -25.32 -3.33 6.60
CA VAL A 202 -26.58 -2.59 6.81
C VAL A 202 -27.20 -2.13 5.49
N ALA A 203 -26.38 -1.94 4.45
CA ALA A 203 -26.78 -1.67 3.07
C ALA A 203 -25.72 -2.17 2.09
N ALA A 204 -26.15 -2.61 0.90
CA ALA A 204 -25.23 -2.92 -0.20
C ALA A 204 -24.50 -1.64 -0.67
N ARG A 205 -23.25 -1.79 -1.12
CA ARG A 205 -22.48 -0.68 -1.70
C ARG A 205 -23.17 -0.16 -2.96
N SER A 206 -23.16 1.17 -3.15
CA SER A 206 -23.66 1.80 -4.38
C SER A 206 -22.80 1.39 -5.59
N LEU A 207 -23.37 1.50 -6.80
CA LEU A 207 -22.62 1.29 -8.03
C LEU A 207 -21.42 2.24 -8.12
N GLU A 208 -21.63 3.51 -7.76
CA GLU A 208 -20.60 4.54 -7.73
C GLU A 208 -19.44 4.17 -6.80
N SER A 209 -19.72 3.63 -5.62
CA SER A 209 -18.69 3.19 -4.67
C SER A 209 -17.88 2.03 -5.23
N ARG A 210 -18.54 1.00 -5.78
CA ARG A 210 -17.87 -0.17 -6.39
C ARG A 210 -17.01 0.22 -7.60
N VAL A 211 -17.51 1.11 -8.46
CA VAL A 211 -16.74 1.65 -9.59
C VAL A 211 -15.58 2.52 -9.11
N GLY A 212 -15.76 3.29 -8.05
CA GLY A 212 -14.70 4.12 -7.46
C GLY A 212 -13.57 3.28 -6.88
N GLU A 213 -13.89 2.17 -6.21
CA GLU A 213 -12.91 1.19 -5.76
C GLU A 213 -12.14 0.58 -6.94
N ALA A 214 -12.87 0.17 -7.99
CA ALA A 214 -12.28 -0.35 -9.21
C ALA A 214 -11.31 0.64 -9.87
N LEU A 215 -11.64 1.93 -9.93
CA LEU A 215 -10.75 2.97 -10.44
C LEU A 215 -9.45 3.07 -9.63
N LEU A 216 -9.51 2.88 -8.30
CA LEU A 216 -8.34 2.97 -7.44
C LEU A 216 -7.43 1.74 -7.55
N PHE A 217 -8.01 0.55 -7.47
CA PHE A 217 -7.27 -0.68 -7.29
C PHE A 217 -7.02 -1.47 -8.58
N THR A 218 -7.59 -1.06 -9.70
CA THR A 218 -7.36 -1.67 -11.02
C THR A 218 -6.73 -0.69 -11.98
N THR A 219 -6.42 -1.16 -13.20
CA THR A 219 -5.90 -0.32 -14.28
C THR A 219 -6.94 0.65 -14.86
N LEU A 220 -8.20 0.62 -14.38
CA LEU A 220 -9.33 1.34 -14.96
C LEU A 220 -9.18 2.87 -15.00
N ILE A 221 -8.42 3.47 -14.08
CA ILE A 221 -8.15 4.93 -14.11
C ILE A 221 -7.22 5.34 -15.26
N ALA A 222 -6.40 4.42 -15.76
CA ALA A 222 -5.46 4.64 -16.86
C ALA A 222 -5.36 3.40 -17.77
N PRO A 223 -6.47 3.01 -18.44
CA PRO A 223 -6.61 1.69 -19.06
C PRO A 223 -5.71 1.50 -20.29
N TRP A 224 -5.19 2.59 -20.86
CA TRP A 224 -4.31 2.56 -22.03
C TRP A 224 -2.82 2.63 -21.70
N ASN A 225 -2.46 2.64 -20.41
CA ASN A 225 -1.06 2.60 -20.03
C ASN A 225 -0.40 1.28 -20.45
N ARG A 226 0.90 1.38 -20.75
CA ARG A 226 1.73 0.28 -21.26
C ARG A 226 2.95 0.12 -20.36
N THR A 227 3.77 -0.89 -20.63
CA THR A 227 5.00 -1.23 -19.89
C THR A 227 6.27 -0.77 -20.60
N LYS A 228 6.23 0.39 -21.29
CA LYS A 228 7.33 0.87 -22.15
C LYS A 228 7.86 2.22 -21.70
N GLY A 229 9.17 2.29 -21.48
CA GLY A 229 9.85 3.51 -21.08
C GLY A 229 9.41 3.97 -19.69
N SER A 230 9.12 5.26 -19.53
CA SER A 230 8.63 5.83 -18.27
C SER A 230 7.13 5.67 -18.05
N VAL A 231 6.41 5.00 -18.96
CA VAL A 231 4.99 4.70 -18.80
C VAL A 231 4.90 3.32 -18.19
N SER A 232 4.24 3.23 -17.04
CA SER A 232 3.97 1.96 -16.36
C SER A 232 2.49 1.61 -16.47
N ARG A 233 2.19 0.31 -16.51
CA ARG A 233 0.85 -0.24 -16.32
C ARG A 233 0.72 -0.59 -14.84
N PHE A 234 -0.06 0.21 -14.11
CA PHE A 234 -0.07 0.27 -12.64
C PHE A 234 -1.48 0.52 -12.09
N THR A 235 -1.60 0.54 -10.76
CA THR A 235 -2.82 0.93 -10.02
C THR A 235 -2.45 1.91 -8.91
N CYS A 236 -3.40 2.70 -8.38
CA CYS A 236 -3.09 3.60 -7.26
C CYS A 236 -2.55 2.82 -6.04
N GLU A 237 -2.95 1.57 -5.88
CA GLU A 237 -2.44 0.67 -4.85
C GLU A 237 -0.92 0.45 -4.91
N THR A 238 -0.30 0.57 -6.08
CA THR A 238 1.16 0.41 -6.20
C THR A 238 1.91 1.36 -5.28
N CYS A 239 1.38 2.57 -5.03
CA CYS A 239 1.92 3.50 -4.04
C CYS A 239 1.13 3.50 -2.71
N HIS A 240 -0.15 3.15 -2.77
CA HIS A 240 -1.08 3.17 -1.64
C HIS A 240 -1.50 1.75 -1.24
N PHE A 241 -0.54 0.93 -0.80
CA PHE A 241 -0.78 -0.48 -0.48
C PHE A 241 -1.93 -0.64 0.54
N GLU A 242 -2.99 -1.36 0.15
CA GLU A 242 -4.26 -1.47 0.89
C GLU A 242 -4.86 -0.13 1.37
N GLY A 243 -4.60 0.97 0.65
CA GLY A 243 -5.03 2.32 1.01
C GLY A 243 -4.14 3.06 2.02
N TYR A 244 -3.05 2.44 2.48
CA TYR A 244 -2.06 3.09 3.33
C TYR A 244 -0.89 3.65 2.48
N VAL A 245 0.33 3.24 2.79
CA VAL A 245 1.56 3.68 2.13
C VAL A 245 2.38 2.47 1.72
N ASP A 246 3.21 2.66 0.71
CA ASP A 246 4.13 1.67 0.17
C ASP A 246 5.50 1.66 0.86
N GLY A 247 5.80 2.61 1.75
CA GLY A 247 7.10 2.74 2.40
C GLY A 247 8.18 3.44 1.56
N ARG A 248 7.87 3.86 0.32
CA ARG A 248 8.85 4.53 -0.54
C ARG A 248 8.94 6.02 -0.23
N VAL A 249 10.15 6.55 -0.41
CA VAL A 249 10.43 7.98 -0.57
C VAL A 249 10.73 8.21 -2.03
N HIS A 250 10.08 9.18 -2.66
CA HIS A 250 10.19 9.36 -4.09
C HIS A 250 10.52 10.79 -4.50
N ASP A 251 11.10 10.94 -5.69
CA ASP A 251 11.42 12.24 -6.29
C ASP A 251 10.15 12.81 -6.96
N PRO A 252 9.65 13.99 -6.54
CA PRO A 252 8.47 14.60 -7.13
C PRO A 252 8.78 15.44 -8.38
N GLY A 253 10.05 15.54 -8.82
CA GLY A 253 10.48 16.41 -9.91
C GLY A 253 10.78 17.85 -9.52
N ARG A 254 11.04 18.13 -8.24
CA ARG A 254 11.23 19.50 -7.71
C ARG A 254 12.54 19.62 -6.94
N GLY A 255 13.62 19.86 -7.67
CA GLY A 255 14.95 20.05 -7.07
C GLY A 255 15.37 18.87 -6.18
N ASP A 256 15.77 19.17 -4.96
CA ASP A 256 16.21 18.20 -3.94
C ASP A 256 15.06 17.64 -3.08
N VAL A 257 13.81 18.07 -3.31
CA VAL A 257 12.66 17.66 -2.52
C VAL A 257 12.44 16.15 -2.62
N ARG A 258 12.18 15.51 -1.47
CA ARG A 258 11.84 14.10 -1.36
C ARG A 258 10.54 13.94 -0.60
N VAL A 259 9.72 12.99 -1.01
CA VAL A 259 8.37 12.87 -0.47
C VAL A 259 7.95 11.42 -0.23
N THR A 260 7.41 11.14 0.96
CA THR A 260 6.73 9.89 1.25
C THR A 260 5.34 9.88 0.64
N THR A 261 4.82 8.68 0.39
CA THR A 261 3.40 8.48 0.08
C THR A 261 2.53 8.86 1.30
N ARG A 262 1.29 9.29 1.05
CA ARG A 262 0.29 9.60 2.09
C ARG A 262 -0.79 8.51 2.07
N PRO A 263 -1.39 8.15 3.22
CA PRO A 263 -2.51 7.22 3.23
C PRO A 263 -3.74 7.83 2.55
N LEU A 264 -4.52 6.98 1.88
CA LEU A 264 -5.82 7.32 1.28
C LEU A 264 -6.99 6.98 2.21
N LEU A 265 -6.81 6.04 3.14
CA LEU A 265 -7.82 5.73 4.15
C LEU A 265 -8.11 6.96 5.01
N GLY A 266 -9.40 7.31 5.14
CA GLY A 266 -9.86 8.47 5.89
C GLY A 266 -9.53 9.81 5.23
N LEU A 267 -9.25 9.84 3.92
CA LEU A 267 -8.79 11.05 3.23
C LEU A 267 -9.80 12.20 3.25
N PHE A 268 -11.10 11.90 3.22
CA PHE A 268 -12.15 12.92 3.04
C PHE A 268 -12.09 14.06 4.05
N ASN A 269 -12.01 13.75 5.35
CA ASN A 269 -11.94 14.78 6.39
C ASN A 269 -10.52 15.35 6.61
N ASN A 270 -9.52 14.90 5.84
CA ASN A 270 -8.16 15.45 5.86
C ASN A 270 -8.00 16.69 4.96
N ARG A 271 -9.06 17.24 4.36
CA ARG A 271 -9.01 18.35 3.39
C ARG A 271 -8.27 19.61 3.91
N PRO A 272 -7.52 20.36 3.07
CA PRO A 272 -7.24 20.11 1.64
C PRO A 272 -6.53 18.76 1.40
N HIS A 273 -6.40 18.24 0.18
CA HIS A 273 -5.87 16.87 -0.03
C HIS A 273 -4.43 16.88 -0.52
N PHE A 274 -3.63 15.92 -0.02
CA PHE A 274 -2.17 15.83 -0.21
C PHE A 274 -1.38 17.06 0.31
N SER A 275 -0.12 16.83 0.71
CA SER A 275 0.73 17.91 1.25
C SER A 275 1.49 18.70 0.18
N ARG A 276 1.34 18.32 -1.10
CA ARG A 276 2.12 18.83 -2.24
C ARG A 276 1.27 19.47 -3.31
N ALA A 277 0.01 19.06 -3.40
CA ALA A 277 -0.96 19.60 -4.32
C ALA A 277 -1.78 20.58 -3.51
N LEU A 278 -1.81 21.84 -3.93
CA LEU A 278 -2.66 22.88 -3.36
C LEU A 278 -4.12 22.64 -3.80
N ASP A 279 -4.54 21.37 -3.86
CA ASP A 279 -5.87 20.97 -4.29
C ASP A 279 -6.85 21.45 -3.21
N PRO A 280 -7.68 22.47 -3.52
CA PRO A 280 -8.55 23.08 -2.52
C PRO A 280 -9.62 22.11 -2.03
N ASP A 281 -9.98 21.11 -2.85
CA ASP A 281 -11.03 20.14 -2.56
C ASP A 281 -10.77 18.79 -3.25
N LEU A 282 -11.65 17.81 -2.95
CA LEU A 282 -11.59 16.46 -3.49
C LEU A 282 -11.81 16.43 -5.01
N THR A 283 -12.57 17.37 -5.56
CA THR A 283 -12.82 17.48 -7.00
C THR A 283 -11.53 17.81 -7.73
N ALA A 284 -10.84 18.88 -7.33
CA ALA A 284 -9.56 19.28 -7.92
C ALA A 284 -8.53 18.13 -7.85
N MET A 285 -8.47 17.46 -6.70
CA MET A 285 -7.62 16.29 -6.50
C MET A 285 -7.95 15.16 -7.48
N VAL A 286 -9.22 14.75 -7.58
CA VAL A 286 -9.64 13.67 -8.50
C VAL A 286 -9.33 14.02 -9.95
N HIS A 287 -9.60 15.26 -10.38
CA HIS A 287 -9.28 15.70 -11.73
C HIS A 287 -7.77 15.62 -12.02
N ASN A 288 -6.93 16.00 -11.04
CA ASN A 288 -5.48 15.89 -11.14
C ASN A 288 -5.01 14.44 -11.21
N GLU A 289 -5.60 13.52 -10.45
CA GLU A 289 -5.22 12.11 -10.49
C GLU A 289 -5.50 11.46 -11.86
N PHE A 290 -6.67 11.70 -12.46
CA PHE A 290 -6.96 11.23 -13.83
C PHE A 290 -5.93 11.77 -14.84
N ARG A 291 -5.60 13.06 -14.74
CA ARG A 291 -4.63 13.71 -15.63
C ARG A 291 -3.22 13.12 -15.48
N VAL A 292 -2.77 12.87 -14.26
CA VAL A 292 -1.42 12.36 -13.97
C VAL A 292 -1.33 10.87 -14.29
N ALA A 293 -2.34 10.07 -13.94
CA ALA A 293 -2.35 8.63 -14.16
C ALA A 293 -2.34 8.27 -15.65
N GLY A 294 -3.12 8.99 -16.46
CA GLY A 294 -3.15 8.84 -17.91
C GLY A 294 -2.06 9.61 -18.66
N LEU A 295 -1.19 10.34 -17.96
CA LEU A 295 -0.17 11.17 -18.61
C LEU A 295 0.75 10.29 -19.45
N ARG A 296 0.93 10.65 -20.73
CA ARG A 296 1.72 9.92 -21.75
C ARG A 296 1.11 8.62 -22.29
N SER A 297 -0.11 8.26 -21.87
CA SER A 297 -0.89 7.21 -22.53
C SER A 297 -1.27 7.58 -23.97
N ARG A 298 -1.15 8.86 -24.34
CA ARG A 298 -1.64 9.48 -25.59
C ARG A 298 -3.17 9.49 -25.73
N HIS A 299 -3.88 9.33 -24.62
CA HIS A 299 -5.34 9.42 -24.54
C HIS A 299 -5.74 10.61 -23.65
N ASP A 300 -6.93 11.15 -23.91
CA ASP A 300 -7.52 12.20 -23.10
C ASP A 300 -7.85 11.65 -21.70
N PRO A 301 -7.46 12.33 -20.59
CA PRO A 301 -7.94 11.97 -19.26
C PRO A 301 -9.47 12.13 -19.09
N TRP A 302 -10.17 12.76 -20.03
CA TRP A 302 -11.62 12.87 -20.11
C TRP A 302 -12.21 11.78 -21.03
N PHE A 303 -12.32 10.56 -20.52
CA PHE A 303 -12.77 9.40 -21.30
C PHE A 303 -14.00 8.72 -20.70
N ALA A 304 -14.70 7.95 -21.54
CA ALA A 304 -15.76 7.04 -21.13
C ALA A 304 -15.27 5.59 -21.21
N ILE A 305 -15.80 4.72 -20.34
CA ILE A 305 -15.47 3.29 -20.34
C ILE A 305 -16.69 2.46 -19.94
N GLY A 306 -16.90 1.32 -20.59
CA GLY A 306 -18.01 0.43 -20.33
C GLY A 306 -17.62 -1.04 -20.46
N THR A 307 -18.64 -1.90 -20.42
CA THR A 307 -18.50 -3.36 -20.49
C THR A 307 -17.90 -3.85 -21.82
N ALA A 308 -17.99 -3.07 -22.90
CA ALA A 308 -17.33 -3.39 -24.16
C ALA A 308 -15.80 -3.38 -24.07
N GLN A 309 -15.23 -2.46 -23.27
CA GLN A 309 -13.78 -2.36 -23.06
C GLN A 309 -13.30 -3.17 -21.86
N ALA A 310 -14.14 -3.28 -20.83
CA ALA A 310 -13.86 -4.02 -19.60
C ALA A 310 -15.08 -4.87 -19.21
N PRO A 311 -15.24 -6.08 -19.79
CA PRO A 311 -16.44 -6.92 -19.59
C PRO A 311 -16.77 -7.21 -18.13
N TRP A 312 -15.76 -7.35 -17.28
CA TRP A 312 -15.92 -7.62 -15.85
C TRP A 312 -16.66 -6.49 -15.09
N LEU A 313 -16.78 -5.28 -15.65
CA LEU A 313 -17.61 -4.21 -15.07
C LEU A 313 -19.09 -4.62 -14.94
N ALA A 314 -19.55 -5.61 -15.71
CA ALA A 314 -20.89 -6.17 -15.56
C ALA A 314 -21.09 -6.80 -14.16
N TYR A 315 -20.06 -7.41 -13.57
CA TYR A 315 -20.11 -7.94 -12.20
C TYR A 315 -20.23 -6.82 -11.14
N LEU A 316 -19.84 -5.59 -11.48
CA LEU A 316 -20.06 -4.41 -10.65
C LEU A 316 -21.49 -3.85 -10.77
N GLY A 317 -22.26 -4.28 -11.77
CA GLY A 317 -23.60 -3.77 -12.08
C GLY A 317 -23.60 -2.67 -13.15
N VAL A 318 -22.50 -2.47 -13.87
CA VAL A 318 -22.45 -1.51 -14.99
C VAL A 318 -23.22 -2.09 -16.18
N GLY A 319 -24.11 -1.28 -16.76
CA GLY A 319 -24.91 -1.66 -17.92
C GLY A 319 -24.13 -1.65 -19.26
N PRO A 320 -24.84 -1.77 -20.39
CA PRO A 320 -24.23 -1.73 -21.72
C PRO A 320 -23.72 -0.32 -22.10
N GLU A 321 -24.34 0.73 -21.57
CA GLU A 321 -23.92 2.11 -21.80
C GLU A 321 -22.62 2.43 -21.06
N PRO A 322 -21.60 3.01 -21.73
CA PRO A 322 -20.38 3.42 -21.08
C PRO A 322 -20.61 4.47 -19.98
N LEU A 323 -19.84 4.36 -18.90
CA LEU A 323 -19.78 5.37 -17.85
C LEU A 323 -19.14 6.64 -18.41
N SER A 324 -19.80 7.78 -18.21
CA SER A 324 -19.27 9.07 -18.67
C SER A 324 -18.04 9.50 -17.86
N PRO A 325 -17.20 10.40 -18.40
CA PRO A 325 -16.06 10.96 -17.66
C PRO A 325 -16.45 11.58 -16.30
N GLU A 326 -17.61 12.22 -16.21
CA GLU A 326 -18.16 12.81 -14.99
C GLU A 326 -18.57 11.72 -13.99
N MET A 327 -19.19 10.63 -14.47
CA MET A 327 -19.56 9.49 -13.64
C MET A 327 -18.33 8.82 -13.02
N LEU A 328 -17.25 8.64 -13.79
CA LEU A 328 -16.01 8.06 -13.28
C LEU A 328 -15.38 8.90 -12.16
N ARG A 329 -15.35 10.22 -12.32
CA ARG A 329 -14.84 11.14 -11.28
C ARG A 329 -15.71 11.12 -10.03
N ARG A 330 -17.03 11.15 -10.21
CA ARG A 330 -17.99 11.03 -9.10
C ARG A 330 -17.81 9.71 -8.36
N ALA A 331 -17.69 8.60 -9.07
CA ALA A 331 -17.46 7.28 -8.49
C ALA A 331 -16.19 7.26 -7.63
N LEU A 332 -15.06 7.76 -8.14
CA LEU A 332 -13.82 7.84 -7.36
C LEU A 332 -13.98 8.72 -6.10
N MET A 333 -14.67 9.86 -6.21
CA MET A 333 -14.94 10.70 -5.04
C MET A 333 -15.81 9.98 -4.00
N VAL A 334 -16.91 9.34 -4.43
CA VAL A 334 -17.81 8.57 -3.55
C VAL A 334 -17.03 7.51 -2.80
N PHE A 335 -16.22 6.72 -3.50
CA PHE A 335 -15.38 5.71 -2.88
C PHE A 335 -14.42 6.34 -1.86
N LEU A 336 -13.67 7.40 -2.19
CA LEU A 336 -12.73 8.04 -1.26
C LEU A 336 -13.42 8.66 -0.02
N MET A 337 -14.69 9.05 -0.13
CA MET A 337 -15.49 9.50 1.01
C MET A 337 -15.87 8.36 1.95
N GLU A 338 -16.13 7.18 1.39
CA GLU A 338 -16.48 5.96 2.15
C GLU A 338 -15.24 5.19 2.63
N PHE A 339 -14.09 5.38 1.98
CA PHE A 339 -12.85 4.66 2.24
C PHE A 339 -12.18 5.13 3.54
N THR A 340 -12.73 4.67 4.66
CA THR A 340 -12.38 5.10 6.01
C THR A 340 -11.51 4.08 6.76
N HIS A 341 -10.88 4.51 7.85
CA HIS A 341 -9.95 3.68 8.60
C HIS A 341 -10.61 2.41 9.17
N ARG A 342 -9.86 1.30 9.08
CA ARG A 342 -10.10 0.11 9.89
C ARG A 342 -9.95 0.44 11.40
N PRO A 343 -10.57 -0.38 12.28
CA PRO A 343 -10.39 -0.23 13.73
C PRO A 343 -8.91 -0.20 14.11
N ASN A 344 -8.51 0.65 15.06
CA ASN A 344 -7.16 0.58 15.62
C ASN A 344 -7.05 -0.70 16.47
N PRO A 345 -6.14 -1.64 16.16
CA PRO A 345 -5.92 -2.80 17.00
C PRO A 345 -5.64 -2.45 18.47
N ALA A 346 -4.98 -1.32 18.73
CA ALA A 346 -4.62 -0.88 20.08
C ALA A 346 -5.82 -0.48 20.96
N VAL A 347 -6.99 -0.21 20.36
CA VAL A 347 -8.23 0.17 21.08
C VAL A 347 -9.30 -0.92 21.06
N LEU A 348 -9.07 -2.04 20.36
CA LEU A 348 -10.06 -3.11 20.27
C LEU A 348 -10.36 -3.69 21.66
N GLY A 349 -11.65 -3.72 22.01
CA GLY A 349 -12.11 -4.21 23.31
C GLY A 349 -11.84 -3.26 24.49
N ARG A 350 -11.39 -2.03 24.22
CA ARG A 350 -11.07 -1.02 25.23
C ARG A 350 -11.98 0.20 25.06
N SER A 351 -12.23 0.90 26.16
CA SER A 351 -13.04 2.12 26.18
C SER A 351 -12.40 3.28 26.94
N VAL A 352 -11.24 3.05 27.56
CA VAL A 352 -10.54 4.00 28.43
C VAL A 352 -9.03 3.91 28.23
N TRP A 353 -8.35 5.02 28.48
CA TRP A 353 -6.91 5.14 28.49
C TRP A 353 -6.30 4.47 29.71
N SER A 354 -5.10 3.94 29.54
CA SER A 354 -4.20 3.67 30.67
C SER A 354 -3.73 5.00 31.30
N ALA A 355 -3.18 4.93 32.51
CA ALA A 355 -2.61 6.12 33.16
C ALA A 355 -1.46 6.73 32.33
N GLU A 356 -0.66 5.90 31.67
CA GLU A 356 0.44 6.33 30.81
C GLU A 356 -0.06 7.01 29.52
N GLU A 357 -1.08 6.44 28.87
CA GLU A 357 -1.72 7.03 27.70
C GLU A 357 -2.39 8.37 28.03
N ARG A 358 -3.04 8.48 29.19
CA ARG A 358 -3.62 9.75 29.68
C ARG A 358 -2.54 10.81 29.89
N ARG A 359 -1.44 10.46 30.56
CA ARG A 359 -0.28 11.36 30.72
C ARG A 359 0.28 11.79 29.36
N GLY A 360 0.35 10.86 28.40
CA GLY A 360 0.76 11.14 27.03
C GLY A 360 -0.15 12.14 26.33
N ALA A 361 -1.47 11.99 26.49
CA ALA A 361 -2.47 12.91 25.93
C ALA A 361 -2.35 14.32 26.52
N GLU A 362 -2.07 14.45 27.83
CA GLU A 362 -1.83 15.75 28.49
C GLU A 362 -0.57 16.43 27.96
N ILE A 363 0.54 15.69 27.83
CA ILE A 363 1.78 16.19 27.22
C ILE A 363 1.52 16.63 25.77
N PHE A 364 0.77 15.84 25.00
CA PHE A 364 0.41 16.17 23.63
C PHE A 364 -0.43 17.45 23.56
N ARG A 365 -1.44 17.60 24.43
CA ARG A 365 -2.28 18.81 24.51
C ARG A 365 -1.42 20.05 24.74
N ASP A 366 -0.48 19.98 25.66
CA ASP A 366 0.30 21.14 26.09
C ASP A 366 1.43 21.49 25.10
N GLY A 367 1.98 20.49 24.39
CA GLY A 367 3.17 20.66 23.55
C GLY A 367 2.99 20.47 22.04
N CYS A 368 2.03 19.65 21.61
CA CYS A 368 1.91 19.20 20.21
C CYS A 368 0.62 19.64 19.51
N GLU A 369 -0.47 19.83 20.27
CA GLU A 369 -1.80 20.12 19.74
C GLU A 369 -1.89 21.46 19.00
N HIS A 370 -0.99 22.41 19.29
CA HIS A 370 -0.94 23.67 18.56
C HIS A 370 -0.83 23.47 17.04
N CYS A 371 -0.01 22.52 16.58
CA CYS A 371 0.06 22.15 15.17
C CYS A 371 -0.90 21.00 14.85
N HIS A 372 -0.88 19.96 15.67
CA HIS A 372 -1.70 18.76 15.48
C HIS A 372 -3.05 18.85 16.18
N GLU A 373 -3.84 19.85 15.78
CA GLU A 373 -5.11 20.16 16.43
C GLU A 373 -6.09 18.98 16.39
N ALA A 374 -6.79 18.76 17.50
CA ALA A 374 -7.81 17.73 17.60
C ALA A 374 -9.08 18.17 16.86
N ARG A 375 -9.10 18.08 15.53
CA ARG A 375 -10.25 18.44 14.68
C ARG A 375 -11.00 17.22 14.16
N LEU A 376 -12.28 17.36 13.84
CA LEU A 376 -13.03 16.35 13.07
C LEU A 376 -12.85 16.54 11.56
N VAL A 377 -12.54 17.76 11.12
CA VAL A 377 -12.21 18.10 9.73
C VAL A 377 -11.04 19.10 9.73
N THR A 378 -9.97 18.77 9.01
CA THR A 378 -8.68 19.49 9.10
C THR A 378 -8.78 21.00 8.84
N ASP A 379 -9.56 21.43 7.85
CA ASP A 379 -9.72 22.85 7.46
C ASP A 379 -10.89 23.58 8.15
N ARG A 380 -11.50 22.96 9.16
CA ARG A 380 -12.64 23.53 9.90
C ARG A 380 -12.26 23.80 11.35
N PRO A 381 -11.89 25.04 11.71
CA PRO A 381 -11.56 25.40 13.09
C PRO A 381 -12.71 25.15 14.08
N ASP A 382 -13.96 25.29 13.62
CA ASP A 382 -15.17 25.04 14.41
C ASP A 382 -15.38 23.54 14.72
N SER A 383 -14.63 22.66 14.07
CA SER A 383 -14.66 21.20 14.33
C SER A 383 -13.67 20.74 15.40
N ARG A 384 -13.03 21.68 16.12
CA ARG A 384 -12.09 21.37 17.21
C ARG A 384 -12.80 20.68 18.37
N VAL A 385 -12.18 19.61 18.86
CA VAL A 385 -12.69 18.73 19.90
C VAL A 385 -12.05 19.11 21.25
N PRO A 386 -12.84 19.37 22.30
CA PRO A 386 -12.31 19.68 23.62
C PRO A 386 -11.60 18.47 24.23
N PHE A 387 -10.56 18.72 25.03
CA PHE A 387 -9.72 17.65 25.64
C PHE A 387 -10.53 16.56 26.37
N GLY A 388 -11.62 16.94 27.06
CA GLY A 388 -12.48 15.99 27.76
C GLY A 388 -13.17 14.94 26.87
N GLU A 389 -13.28 15.20 25.56
CA GLU A 389 -13.89 14.28 24.59
C GLU A 389 -12.87 13.40 23.85
N TRP A 390 -11.56 13.67 24.01
CA TRP A 390 -10.52 12.98 23.25
C TRP A 390 -10.50 11.48 23.54
N GLU A 391 -10.59 11.07 24.80
CA GLU A 391 -10.58 9.66 25.20
C GLU A 391 -11.72 8.89 24.54
N ARG A 392 -12.94 9.41 24.68
CA ARG A 392 -14.14 8.80 24.11
C ARG A 392 -14.02 8.62 22.60
N LEU A 393 -13.54 9.66 21.89
CA LEU A 393 -13.45 9.64 20.43
C LEU A 393 -12.28 8.79 19.92
N THR A 394 -11.10 8.87 20.53
CA THR A 394 -9.93 8.03 20.19
C THR A 394 -10.22 6.55 20.40
N MET A 395 -11.00 6.21 21.43
CA MET A 395 -11.41 4.83 21.73
C MET A 395 -12.51 4.29 20.81
N THR A 396 -13.12 5.11 19.96
CA THR A 396 -14.09 4.60 18.99
C THR A 396 -13.41 3.77 17.89
N ARG A 397 -14.19 2.86 17.31
CA ARG A 397 -13.78 2.06 16.14
C ARG A 397 -13.20 2.93 15.01
N GLN A 398 -13.80 4.07 14.74
CA GLN A 398 -13.40 4.94 13.63
C GLN A 398 -12.20 5.84 13.98
N GLY A 399 -12.05 6.26 15.25
CA GLY A 399 -11.04 7.24 15.65
C GLY A 399 -11.12 8.52 14.80
N PRO A 400 -12.22 9.29 14.90
CA PRO A 400 -12.56 10.31 13.89
C PRO A 400 -11.69 11.57 13.95
N ILE A 401 -10.96 11.81 15.05
CA ILE A 401 -10.12 13.00 15.23
C ILE A 401 -8.92 12.93 14.28
N VAL A 402 -8.71 13.97 13.46
CA VAL A 402 -7.66 13.98 12.42
C VAL A 402 -6.27 14.33 12.95
N TRP A 403 -6.16 15.04 14.07
CA TRP A 403 -4.88 15.49 14.65
C TRP A 403 -4.02 16.29 13.66
N ALA A 404 -4.64 17.30 13.05
CA ALA A 404 -4.03 18.15 12.04
C ALA A 404 -4.75 19.49 11.92
N ARG A 405 -4.04 20.46 11.32
CA ARG A 405 -4.59 21.72 10.82
C ARG A 405 -4.15 21.92 9.36
N ASP A 406 -4.81 22.84 8.68
CA ASP A 406 -4.63 23.14 7.25
C ASP A 406 -3.43 24.07 6.94
N THR A 407 -2.68 24.49 7.95
CA THR A 407 -1.51 25.38 7.80
C THR A 407 -0.24 24.65 7.36
N TYR A 408 0.75 25.45 6.96
CA TYR A 408 2.11 25.04 6.64
C TYR A 408 3.07 25.49 7.73
N GLU A 409 3.96 24.60 8.16
CA GLU A 409 4.91 24.85 9.25
C GLU A 409 6.34 24.58 8.83
N LYS A 410 7.26 25.42 9.31
CA LYS A 410 8.71 25.23 9.17
C LYS A 410 9.26 24.53 10.41
N THR A 411 9.13 23.21 10.44
CA THR A 411 9.48 22.37 11.59
C THR A 411 10.95 21.97 11.69
N GLY A 412 11.82 22.49 10.81
CA GLY A 412 13.24 22.13 10.74
C GLY A 412 13.54 20.96 9.78
N VAL A 413 12.53 20.18 9.40
CA VAL A 413 12.70 19.05 8.47
C VAL A 413 12.75 19.54 7.03
N VAL A 414 13.97 19.63 6.49
CA VAL A 414 14.26 20.16 5.16
C VAL A 414 14.58 19.04 4.14
N PRO A 415 14.46 19.31 2.83
CA PRO A 415 13.87 20.50 2.21
C PRO A 415 12.35 20.58 2.38
N TYR A 416 11.81 21.79 2.44
CA TYR A 416 10.37 22.01 2.51
C TYR A 416 9.71 21.84 1.14
N VAL A 417 8.49 21.31 1.13
CA VAL A 417 7.70 21.12 -0.11
C VAL A 417 7.09 22.42 -0.65
N HIS A 418 7.03 23.46 0.18
CA HIS A 418 6.50 24.78 -0.13
C HIS A 418 7.33 25.87 0.60
N GLU A 419 7.33 27.10 0.10
CA GLU A 419 8.05 28.23 0.73
C GLU A 419 7.56 28.52 2.16
N ALA A 420 6.27 28.26 2.41
CA ALA A 420 5.63 28.38 3.72
C ALA A 420 5.98 27.22 4.68
N GLY A 421 6.67 26.18 4.21
CA GLY A 421 7.05 25.00 4.98
C GLY A 421 6.38 23.74 4.48
N THR A 422 6.08 22.83 5.41
CA THR A 422 5.39 21.57 5.14
C THR A 422 4.04 21.58 5.83
N ARG A 423 3.00 21.16 5.12
CA ARG A 423 1.67 21.02 5.69
C ARG A 423 1.65 20.03 6.86
N VAL A 424 0.95 20.39 7.95
CA VAL A 424 0.77 19.51 9.11
C VAL A 424 -0.02 18.26 8.72
N PRO A 425 0.58 17.06 8.78
CA PRO A 425 -0.12 15.85 8.40
C PRO A 425 -1.03 15.34 9.53
N SER A 426 -2.12 14.67 9.15
CA SER A 426 -2.92 13.87 10.10
C SER A 426 -2.05 12.82 10.78
N LEU A 427 -2.26 12.67 12.10
CA LEU A 427 -1.63 11.61 12.90
C LEU A 427 -2.52 10.37 13.05
N ARG A 428 -3.67 10.30 12.39
CA ARG A 428 -4.52 9.10 12.43
C ARG A 428 -3.79 7.90 11.86
N ARG A 429 -3.88 6.77 12.55
CA ARG A 429 -3.27 5.49 12.20
C ARG A 429 -1.77 5.62 11.94
N LEU A 430 -1.07 6.40 12.77
CA LEU A 430 0.34 6.72 12.59
C LEU A 430 1.22 5.46 12.49
N TYR A 431 0.84 4.38 13.17
CA TYR A 431 1.51 3.09 13.13
C TYR A 431 1.51 2.42 11.74
N LYS A 432 0.55 2.77 10.87
CA LYS A 432 0.45 2.27 9.47
C LYS A 432 1.26 3.09 8.47
N LYS A 433 1.90 4.17 8.92
CA LYS A 433 2.66 5.06 8.06
C LYS A 433 4.12 5.07 8.48
N ARG A 434 5.00 4.48 7.67
CA ARG A 434 6.46 4.63 7.77
C ARG A 434 7.07 4.66 6.37
N PRO A 435 8.21 5.36 6.16
CA PRO A 435 8.89 6.23 7.12
C PRO A 435 8.10 7.51 7.43
N TYR A 436 8.51 8.21 8.50
CA TYR A 436 7.91 9.44 9.00
C TYR A 436 8.55 10.69 8.38
N PHE A 437 7.93 11.83 8.64
CA PHE A 437 8.14 13.11 7.97
C PHE A 437 7.85 13.08 6.47
N THR A 438 7.85 14.26 5.86
CA THR A 438 7.56 14.37 4.43
C THR A 438 8.72 13.81 3.61
N ASN A 439 9.96 14.04 4.00
CA ASN A 439 11.15 13.53 3.31
C ASN A 439 11.53 12.07 3.68
N GLY A 440 10.80 11.44 4.60
CA GLY A 440 11.09 10.07 5.04
C GLY A 440 12.32 9.93 5.95
N SER A 441 12.85 11.03 6.51
CA SER A 441 14.11 11.01 7.25
C SER A 441 14.06 10.34 8.63
N ALA A 442 12.87 9.98 9.12
CA ALA A 442 12.70 9.25 10.37
C ALA A 442 12.11 7.85 10.12
N ALA A 443 12.85 6.81 10.51
CA ALA A 443 12.47 5.43 10.24
C ALA A 443 11.32 4.93 11.12
N ASP A 444 11.25 5.43 12.36
CA ASP A 444 10.25 5.05 13.35
C ASP A 444 9.82 6.24 14.23
N LEU A 445 8.83 5.99 15.09
CA LEU A 445 8.25 7.03 15.93
C LEU A 445 9.17 7.44 17.08
N ASP A 446 10.06 6.55 17.53
CA ASP A 446 11.03 6.87 18.58
C ASP A 446 12.07 7.87 18.06
N ASP A 447 12.46 7.74 16.80
CA ASP A 447 13.29 8.71 16.09
C ASP A 447 12.59 10.07 15.96
N VAL A 448 11.30 10.10 15.59
CA VAL A 448 10.49 11.34 15.57
C VAL A 448 10.47 12.02 16.95
N LEU A 449 10.17 11.25 18.00
CA LEU A 449 10.06 11.77 19.38
C LEU A 449 11.41 12.20 19.96
N ARG A 450 12.50 11.54 19.59
CA ARG A 450 13.86 11.93 19.99
C ARG A 450 14.27 13.26 19.37
N ARG A 451 13.82 13.55 18.15
CA ARG A 451 14.12 14.82 17.46
C ARG A 451 13.14 15.96 17.81
N ALA A 452 12.01 15.63 18.44
CA ALA A 452 11.01 16.62 18.83
C ALA A 452 11.55 17.55 19.93
N TYR A 453 11.38 18.84 19.70
CA TYR A 453 11.75 19.91 20.61
C TYR A 453 10.51 20.76 20.90
N VAL A 454 10.22 20.96 22.19
CA VAL A 454 9.08 21.74 22.69
C VAL A 454 9.61 22.80 23.64
N SER A 455 9.47 24.08 23.29
CA SER A 455 9.85 25.19 24.18
C SER A 455 9.01 26.43 23.91
N HIS A 456 8.40 26.99 24.96
CA HIS A 456 7.76 28.33 24.98
C HIS A 456 7.04 28.73 23.69
N GLY A 457 6.06 27.91 23.26
CA GLY A 457 5.23 28.18 22.08
C GLY A 457 5.88 27.86 20.73
N SER A 458 7.09 27.29 20.72
CA SER A 458 7.77 26.78 19.52
C SER A 458 7.89 25.26 19.57
N PHE A 459 7.56 24.61 18.45
CA PHE A 459 7.68 23.17 18.25
C PHE A 459 8.49 22.88 16.99
N LEU A 460 9.57 22.10 17.11
CA LEU A 460 10.42 21.70 16.00
C LEU A 460 10.63 20.18 16.00
N HIS A 461 10.76 19.60 14.81
CA HIS A 461 11.02 18.18 14.60
C HIS A 461 12.49 17.88 14.28
N GLU A 462 13.34 18.90 14.13
CA GLU A 462 14.78 18.74 13.88
C GLU A 462 15.55 19.92 14.48
N THR A 463 16.26 19.70 15.59
CA THR A 463 17.27 20.63 16.14
C THR A 463 18.43 19.87 16.82
N ALA A 464 19.61 20.48 16.84
CA ALA A 464 20.84 19.97 17.47
C ALA A 464 21.08 20.54 18.89
N THR A 465 20.02 20.90 19.62
CA THR A 465 20.12 21.71 20.86
C THR A 465 19.35 21.10 22.04
N PRO A 466 19.76 21.34 23.31
CA PRO A 466 19.10 20.78 24.51
C PRO A 466 17.67 21.32 24.73
N GLY A 467 16.78 20.49 25.29
CA GLY A 467 15.34 20.75 25.47
C GLY A 467 14.41 19.60 25.03
N SER A 468 14.99 18.44 24.72
CA SER A 468 14.27 17.22 24.38
C SER A 468 13.37 16.72 25.52
N LEU A 469 12.21 16.15 25.18
CA LEU A 469 11.36 15.42 26.12
C LEU A 469 12.19 14.39 26.90
N ASP A 470 12.03 14.32 28.22
CA ASP A 470 12.67 13.30 29.05
C ASP A 470 12.19 11.88 28.67
N GLY A 471 12.89 10.85 29.14
CA GLY A 471 12.57 9.45 28.78
C GLY A 471 11.14 9.02 29.15
N ALA A 472 10.63 9.44 30.29
CA ALA A 472 9.28 9.09 30.75
C ALA A 472 8.21 9.85 29.96
N SER A 473 8.45 11.12 29.67
CA SER A 473 7.58 11.95 28.83
C SER A 473 7.52 11.43 27.39
N ARG A 474 8.65 10.98 26.83
CA ARG A 474 8.69 10.31 25.52
C ARG A 474 7.91 8.99 25.52
N ALA A 475 8.07 8.15 26.54
CA ALA A 475 7.34 6.89 26.66
C ALA A 475 5.82 7.11 26.76
N ALA A 476 5.39 8.05 27.62
CA ALA A 476 3.98 8.40 27.75
C ALA A 476 3.40 8.96 26.44
N LEU A 477 4.10 9.88 25.78
CA LEU A 477 3.67 10.43 24.49
C LEU A 477 3.60 9.33 23.41
N ARG A 478 4.57 8.42 23.38
CA ARG A 478 4.56 7.26 22.48
C ARG A 478 3.32 6.38 22.71
N ALA A 479 3.00 6.07 23.96
CA ALA A 479 1.83 5.27 24.31
C ALA A 479 0.54 5.91 23.80
N PHE A 480 0.39 7.23 23.92
CA PHE A 480 -0.76 7.94 23.35
C PHE A 480 -0.77 7.95 21.82
N LEU A 481 0.37 8.20 21.17
CA LEU A 481 0.47 8.24 19.70
C LEU A 481 0.18 6.89 19.04
N ASP A 482 0.46 5.76 19.72
CA ASP A 482 0.11 4.42 19.25
C ASP A 482 -1.42 4.18 19.24
N LEU A 483 -2.22 5.00 19.94
CA LEU A 483 -3.69 4.96 19.90
C LEU A 483 -4.30 5.70 18.69
N LEU A 484 -3.55 6.60 18.05
CA LEU A 484 -4.07 7.47 17.00
C LEU A 484 -4.24 6.74 15.66
#